data_AF-A0A9P5ZB35-F1
#
_entry.id   AF-A0A9P5ZB35-F1
#
_cell.length_a   1.000
_cell.length_b   1.000
_cell.length_c   1.000
_cell.angle_alpha   90.00
_cell.angle_beta   90.00
_cell.angle_gamma   90.00
#
_symmetry.space_group_name_H-M   'P 1'
#
loop_
_entity.id
_entity.type
_entity.pdbx_description
1 polymer ?
#
loop_
_entity_poly.entity_id
_entity_poly.type
_entity_poly.pdbx_seq_one_letter_code
_entity_poly.pdbx_strand_id
1 'polypeptide(L)'
;MSEQGAESSTIHLLLDAQGDVTDQFEICLKHIFAKYCTPAVDRSAGGLLTPPEGAYLSDEGLREWALATNGEPFSEDTKSDVVEFFDVTDDGNLTFKGFLQVYQLQTENEEKETWKDLEAHGFNRTLTLVKS
;
A
#
# COMPACT_ATOMS: atom_id res chain seq x y z
N MET A 1 -9.11 -11.67 -36.83
CA MET A 1 -7.89 -12.17 -36.14
C MET A 1 -7.64 -11.22 -35.00
N SER A 2 -7.50 -11.80 -33.82
CA SER A 2 -7.71 -11.16 -32.52
C SER A 2 -6.55 -10.24 -32.12
N GLU A 3 -6.86 -8.98 -31.87
CA GLU A 3 -6.04 -8.08 -31.04
C GLU A 3 -6.87 -7.73 -29.82
N GLN A 4 -6.83 -8.60 -28.81
CA GLN A 4 -7.35 -8.35 -27.46
C GLN A 4 -6.74 -9.44 -26.57
N GLY A 5 -5.73 -9.11 -25.77
CA GLY A 5 -5.06 -10.11 -24.95
C GLY A 5 -3.89 -9.66 -24.07
N ALA A 6 -3.64 -8.36 -23.89
CA ALA A 6 -2.59 -7.87 -22.98
C ALA A 6 -3.15 -7.15 -21.74
N GLU A 7 -4.33 -6.56 -21.81
CA GLU A 7 -4.90 -5.72 -20.74
C GLU A 7 -5.44 -6.53 -19.55
N SER A 8 -5.69 -7.84 -19.69
CA SER A 8 -6.30 -8.68 -18.64
C SER A 8 -5.30 -9.30 -17.66
N SER A 9 -3.99 -9.17 -17.90
CA SER A 9 -2.97 -9.92 -17.12
C SER A 9 -2.44 -9.13 -15.91
N THR A 10 -2.55 -7.80 -15.92
CA THR A 10 -1.98 -6.94 -14.88
C THR A 10 -2.86 -6.85 -13.64
N ILE A 11 -4.20 -6.85 -13.81
CA ILE A 11 -5.15 -6.84 -12.69
C ILE A 11 -4.88 -8.03 -11.76
N HIS A 12 -4.68 -9.23 -12.31
CA HIS A 12 -4.38 -10.46 -11.55
C HIS A 12 -3.09 -10.42 -10.72
N LEU A 13 -2.22 -9.42 -10.91
CA LEU A 13 -1.03 -9.28 -10.08
C LEU A 13 -1.33 -8.54 -8.77
N LEU A 14 -2.25 -7.57 -8.80
CA LEU A 14 -2.59 -6.76 -7.63
C LEU A 14 -3.84 -7.29 -6.93
N LEU A 15 -4.91 -7.53 -7.69
CA LEU A 15 -6.18 -8.09 -7.20
C LEU A 15 -6.49 -9.42 -7.89
N ASP A 16 -7.01 -10.39 -7.16
CA ASP A 16 -7.44 -11.66 -7.73
C ASP A 16 -8.77 -11.54 -8.49
N ALA A 17 -9.33 -12.66 -8.95
CA ALA A 17 -10.57 -12.66 -9.72
C ALA A 17 -11.81 -12.27 -8.89
N GLN A 18 -11.67 -12.21 -7.56
CA GLN A 18 -12.69 -11.85 -6.60
C GLN A 18 -12.56 -10.38 -6.16
N GLY A 19 -11.49 -9.71 -6.56
CA GLY A 19 -11.17 -8.34 -6.16
C GLY A 19 -10.34 -8.28 -4.88
N ASP A 20 -9.88 -9.41 -4.35
CA ASP A 20 -9.07 -9.47 -3.13
C ASP A 20 -7.59 -9.21 -3.45
N VAL A 21 -6.86 -8.56 -2.53
CA VAL A 21 -5.42 -8.32 -2.66
C VAL A 21 -4.67 -9.66 -2.78
N THR A 22 -3.83 -9.80 -3.80
CA THR A 22 -3.03 -11.02 -3.98
C THR A 22 -1.93 -11.14 -2.92
N ASP A 23 -1.50 -12.38 -2.62
CA ASP A 23 -0.40 -12.63 -1.68
C ASP A 23 0.88 -11.85 -2.02
N GLN A 24 1.21 -11.77 -3.31
CA GLN A 24 2.42 -11.07 -3.76
C GLN A 24 2.28 -9.55 -3.56
N PHE A 25 1.12 -8.97 -3.84
CA PHE A 25 0.88 -7.56 -3.60
C PHE A 25 0.84 -7.25 -2.10
N GLU A 26 0.23 -8.11 -1.29
CA GLU A 26 0.26 -7.99 0.18
C GLU A 26 1.70 -7.96 0.71
N ILE A 27 2.62 -8.78 0.19
CA ILE A 27 4.04 -8.75 0.55
C ILE A 27 4.67 -7.39 0.23
N CYS A 28 4.36 -6.80 -0.93
CA CYS A 28 4.81 -5.45 -1.27
C CYS A 28 4.25 -4.41 -0.31
N LEU A 29 2.95 -4.48 -0.01
CA LEU A 29 2.28 -3.56 0.91
C LEU A 29 2.82 -3.68 2.34
N LYS A 30 3.16 -4.89 2.82
CA LYS A 30 3.87 -5.09 4.10
C LYS A 30 5.18 -4.32 4.12
N HIS A 31 5.97 -4.42 3.05
CA HIS A 31 7.24 -3.69 2.97
C HIS A 31 7.03 -2.17 2.97
N ILE A 32 6.04 -1.66 2.23
CA ILE A 32 5.72 -0.23 2.20
C ILE A 32 5.26 0.25 3.58
N PHE A 33 4.27 -0.43 4.16
CA PHE A 33 3.71 -0.10 5.47
C PHE A 33 4.80 -0.11 6.56
N ALA A 34 5.71 -1.09 6.53
CA ALA A 34 6.84 -1.18 7.47
C ALA A 34 7.83 0.01 7.38
N LYS A 35 7.82 0.81 6.29
CA LYS A 35 8.61 2.05 6.19
C LYS A 35 8.01 3.20 7.01
N TYR A 36 6.78 3.08 7.48
CA TYR A 36 6.07 4.20 8.12
C TYR A 36 5.37 3.81 9.43
N CYS A 37 5.30 2.52 9.74
CA CYS A 37 4.55 2.04 10.89
C CYS A 37 5.25 2.26 12.23
N THR A 38 4.43 2.23 13.28
CA THR A 38 4.81 2.16 14.69
C THR A 38 4.39 0.79 15.25
N PRO A 39 5.27 0.06 15.96
CA PRO A 39 6.68 0.38 16.19
C PRO A 39 7.52 0.27 14.90
N ALA A 40 8.63 1.01 14.85
CA ALA A 40 9.49 1.07 13.68
C ALA A 40 10.24 -0.25 13.45
N VAL A 41 10.43 -0.61 12.19
CA VAL A 41 11.14 -1.83 11.76
C VAL A 41 12.62 -1.54 11.54
N ASP A 42 13.49 -2.46 11.95
CA ASP A 42 14.91 -2.42 11.60
C ASP A 42 15.09 -2.64 10.09
N ARG A 43 15.68 -1.64 9.42
CA ARG A 43 15.89 -1.64 7.95
C ARG A 43 17.30 -2.08 7.55
N SER A 44 18.13 -2.48 8.49
CA SER A 44 19.53 -2.86 8.22
C SER A 44 19.67 -4.14 7.39
N ALA A 45 18.63 -4.97 7.30
CA ALA A 45 18.69 -6.30 6.70
C ALA A 45 18.70 -6.36 5.15
N GLY A 46 18.62 -5.23 4.43
CA GLY A 46 18.82 -5.18 2.97
C GLY A 46 17.79 -5.97 2.14
N GLY A 47 16.60 -6.25 2.69
CA GLY A 47 15.55 -7.03 2.04
C GLY A 47 14.15 -6.45 2.25
N LEU A 48 13.12 -7.25 1.90
CA LEU A 48 11.73 -6.88 2.18
C LEU A 48 11.51 -6.73 3.68
N LEU A 49 10.72 -5.74 4.05
CA LEU A 49 10.41 -5.41 5.43
C LEU A 49 9.09 -6.08 5.78
N THR A 50 8.92 -6.47 7.04
CA THR A 50 7.66 -7.00 7.55
C THR A 50 7.29 -6.20 8.79
N PRO A 51 6.05 -5.65 8.85
CA PRO A 51 5.65 -4.91 10.02
C PRO A 51 5.47 -5.84 11.23
N PRO A 52 5.75 -5.36 12.45
CA PRO A 52 5.42 -6.05 13.68
C PRO A 52 3.92 -6.32 13.77
N GLU A 53 3.54 -7.37 14.49
CA GLU A 53 2.14 -7.65 14.78
C GLU A 53 1.50 -6.47 15.52
N GLY A 54 0.31 -6.05 15.07
CA GLY A 54 -0.41 -4.92 15.64
C GLY A 54 0.16 -3.54 15.30
N ALA A 55 1.12 -3.45 14.38
CA ALA A 55 1.64 -2.16 13.94
C ALA A 55 0.58 -1.32 13.22
N TYR A 56 0.71 0.01 13.34
CA TYR A 56 -0.20 1.01 12.79
C TYR A 56 0.58 2.22 12.25
N LEU A 57 -0.04 3.04 11.40
CA LEU A 57 0.50 4.35 11.02
C LEU A 57 0.03 5.40 12.02
N SER A 58 0.96 5.97 12.78
CA SER A 58 0.70 7.19 13.56
C SER A 58 0.42 8.37 12.62
N ASP A 59 -0.05 9.52 13.13
CA ASP A 59 -0.21 10.73 12.31
C ASP A 59 1.09 11.12 11.57
N GLU A 60 2.25 10.95 12.22
CA GLU A 60 3.56 11.15 11.58
C GLU A 60 3.81 10.15 10.44
N GLY A 61 3.58 8.85 10.69
CA GLY A 61 3.74 7.81 9.67
C GLY A 61 2.79 7.97 8.49
N LEU A 62 1.54 8.34 8.76
CA LEU A 62 0.52 8.65 7.75
C LEU A 62 0.95 9.85 6.89
N ARG A 63 1.49 10.90 7.53
CA ARG A 63 2.02 12.08 6.83
C ARG A 63 3.21 11.74 5.95
N GLU A 64 4.16 10.94 6.45
CA GLU A 64 5.34 10.53 5.70
C GLU A 64 4.99 9.63 4.51
N TRP A 65 4.05 8.71 4.68
CA TRP A 65 3.54 7.89 3.60
C TRP A 65 2.86 8.75 2.53
N ALA A 66 1.95 9.65 2.91
CA ALA A 66 1.27 10.55 1.97
C ALA A 66 2.27 11.44 1.19
N LEU A 67 3.31 11.94 1.85
CA LEU A 67 4.39 12.68 1.18
C LEU A 67 5.15 11.83 0.17
N ALA A 68 5.37 10.55 0.48
CA ALA A 68 6.11 9.64 -0.39
C ALA A 68 5.32 9.22 -1.64
N THR A 69 3.99 9.12 -1.54
CA THR A 69 3.11 8.71 -2.66
C THR A 69 2.60 9.91 -3.46
N ASN A 70 2.10 10.94 -2.78
CA ASN A 70 1.40 12.06 -3.41
C ASN A 70 2.28 13.30 -3.57
N GLY A 71 3.44 13.36 -2.88
CA GLY A 71 4.29 14.54 -2.82
C GLY A 71 3.81 15.60 -1.83
N GLU A 72 2.63 15.42 -1.22
CA GLU A 72 2.06 16.31 -0.21
C GLU A 72 1.33 15.53 0.89
N PRO A 73 1.20 16.09 2.11
CA PRO A 73 0.42 15.48 3.17
C PRO A 73 -1.07 15.38 2.80
N PHE A 74 -1.77 14.40 3.35
CA PHE A 74 -3.23 14.38 3.28
C PHE A 74 -3.86 15.62 3.92
N SER A 75 -4.96 16.09 3.31
CA SER A 75 -5.83 17.07 3.93
C SER A 75 -6.52 16.47 5.17
N GLU A 76 -7.02 17.34 6.04
CA GLU A 76 -7.77 16.89 7.23
C GLU A 76 -9.07 16.15 6.84
N ASP A 77 -9.68 16.49 5.71
CA ASP A 77 -10.85 15.78 5.17
C ASP A 77 -10.46 14.34 4.79
N THR A 78 -9.37 14.16 4.03
CA THR A 78 -8.88 12.83 3.66
C THR A 78 -8.47 12.00 4.87
N LYS A 79 -7.86 12.62 5.89
CA LYS A 79 -7.57 11.91 7.15
C LYS A 79 -8.83 11.45 7.86
N SER A 80 -9.87 12.30 7.88
CA SER A 80 -11.16 11.95 8.49
C SER A 80 -11.82 10.79 7.76
N ASP A 81 -11.79 10.79 6.41
CA ASP A 81 -12.25 9.68 5.58
C ASP A 81 -11.49 8.39 5.91
N VAL A 82 -10.17 8.47 6.13
CA VAL A 82 -9.37 7.29 6.49
C VAL A 82 -9.86 6.64 7.78
N VAL A 83 -10.17 7.46 8.79
CA VAL A 83 -10.68 7.00 10.09
C VAL A 83 -12.12 6.49 9.99
N GLU A 84 -12.95 7.09 9.14
CA GLU A 84 -14.36 6.72 8.99
C GLU A 84 -14.57 5.41 8.22
N PHE A 85 -13.78 5.18 7.17
CA PHE A 85 -14.04 4.10 6.20
C PHE A 85 -13.13 2.88 6.33
N PHE A 86 -11.96 3.00 6.98
CA PHE A 86 -10.99 1.91 7.03
C PHE A 86 -10.69 1.43 8.45
N ASP A 87 -10.09 0.25 8.52
CA ASP A 87 -9.71 -0.37 9.79
C ASP A 87 -8.61 0.44 10.49
N VAL A 88 -8.98 1.03 11.63
CA VAL A 88 -8.12 1.82 12.51
C VAL A 88 -8.06 1.21 13.90
N THR A 89 -7.01 1.54 14.66
CA THR A 89 -6.93 1.27 16.10
C THR A 89 -8.02 2.05 16.85
N ASP A 90 -8.25 1.73 18.12
CA ASP A 90 -9.15 2.52 19.00
C ASP A 90 -8.77 4.01 19.09
N ASP A 91 -7.49 4.34 18.89
CA ASP A 91 -6.96 5.72 18.85
C ASP A 91 -7.06 6.39 17.45
N GLY A 92 -7.70 5.74 16.47
CA GLY A 92 -7.87 6.28 15.11
C GLY A 92 -6.66 6.15 14.18
N ASN A 93 -5.65 5.34 14.51
CA ASN A 93 -4.48 5.13 13.66
C ASN A 93 -4.70 4.01 12.64
N LEU A 94 -4.28 4.20 11.39
CA LEU A 94 -4.49 3.23 10.31
C LEU A 94 -3.72 1.92 10.56
N THR A 95 -4.41 0.79 10.65
CA THR A 95 -3.77 -0.52 10.81
C THR A 95 -3.26 -1.05 9.47
N PHE A 96 -2.46 -2.12 9.48
CA PHE A 96 -2.10 -2.78 8.22
C PHE A 96 -3.32 -3.30 7.46
N LYS A 97 -4.36 -3.77 8.17
CA LYS A 97 -5.61 -4.21 7.53
C LYS A 97 -6.31 -3.04 6.85
N GLY A 98 -6.36 -1.88 7.50
CA GLY A 98 -6.92 -0.67 6.89
C GLY A 98 -6.11 -0.21 5.68
N PHE A 99 -4.79 -0.29 5.78
CA PHE A 99 -3.87 0.01 4.67
C PHE A 99 -4.12 -0.90 3.45
N LEU A 100 -4.37 -2.20 3.65
CA LEU A 100 -4.78 -3.11 2.59
C LEU A 100 -6.11 -2.68 1.95
N GLN A 101 -7.09 -2.27 2.75
CA GLN A 101 -8.39 -1.80 2.24
C GLN A 101 -8.25 -0.53 1.40
N VAL A 102 -7.38 0.41 1.80
CA VAL A 102 -7.07 1.61 1.00
C VAL A 102 -6.52 1.20 -0.37
N TYR A 103 -5.52 0.32 -0.41
CA TYR A 103 -4.92 -0.11 -1.67
C TYR A 103 -5.87 -0.97 -2.50
N GLN A 104 -6.73 -1.79 -1.90
CA GLN A 104 -7.77 -2.52 -2.60
C GLN A 104 -8.71 -1.54 -3.31
N LEU A 105 -9.29 -0.59 -2.59
CA LEU A 105 -10.20 0.40 -3.14
C LEU A 105 -9.53 1.28 -4.21
N GLN A 106 -8.30 1.74 -3.96
CA GLN A 106 -7.54 2.51 -4.95
C GLN A 106 -7.28 1.70 -6.21
N THR A 107 -6.92 0.42 -6.08
CA THR A 107 -6.61 -0.43 -7.23
C THR A 107 -7.85 -0.76 -8.05
N GLU A 108 -8.99 -0.98 -7.40
CA GLU A 108 -10.28 -1.17 -8.06
C GLU A 108 -10.70 0.06 -8.87
N ASN A 109 -10.44 1.27 -8.36
CA ASN A 109 -10.85 2.53 -9.00
C ASN A 109 -9.83 3.05 -10.03
N GLU A 110 -8.55 3.04 -9.69
CA GLU A 110 -7.46 3.56 -10.51
C GLU A 110 -6.14 2.82 -10.27
N GLU A 111 -6.04 1.59 -10.77
CA GLU A 111 -4.84 0.73 -10.72
C GLU A 111 -3.52 1.45 -11.07
N LYS A 112 -3.58 2.44 -11.97
CA LYS A 112 -2.41 3.21 -12.39
C LYS A 112 -1.77 3.99 -11.24
N GLU A 113 -2.55 4.51 -10.29
CA GLU A 113 -2.01 5.18 -9.11
C GLU A 113 -1.31 4.16 -8.19
N THR A 114 -1.89 2.98 -7.99
CA THR A 114 -1.23 1.90 -7.22
C THR A 114 0.13 1.54 -7.80
N TRP A 115 0.25 1.46 -9.13
CA TRP A 115 1.55 1.21 -9.75
C TRP A 115 2.55 2.35 -9.59
N LYS A 116 2.10 3.62 -9.54
CA LYS A 116 3.00 4.75 -9.27
C LYS A 116 3.53 4.68 -7.84
N ASP A 117 2.69 4.35 -6.87
CA ASP A 117 3.11 4.16 -5.48
C ASP A 117 4.14 3.04 -5.36
N LEU A 118 3.86 1.88 -5.99
CA LEU A 118 4.77 0.75 -6.00
C LEU A 118 6.14 1.13 -6.58
N GLU A 119 6.15 1.87 -7.70
CA GLU A 119 7.37 2.37 -8.33
C GLU A 119 8.12 3.38 -7.45
N ALA A 120 7.41 4.31 -6.80
CA ALA A 120 7.97 5.27 -5.84
C ALA A 120 8.62 4.56 -4.65
N HIS A 121 8.07 3.42 -4.24
CA HIS A 121 8.63 2.58 -3.18
C HIS A 121 9.64 1.53 -3.67
N GLY A 122 9.98 1.53 -4.96
CA GLY A 122 11.09 0.78 -5.53
C GLY A 122 10.74 -0.60 -6.09
N PHE A 123 9.45 -0.91 -6.26
CA PHE A 123 9.00 -2.11 -6.95
C PHE A 123 8.91 -1.89 -8.46
N ASN A 124 9.19 -2.94 -9.21
CA ASN A 124 8.98 -2.98 -10.66
C ASN A 124 7.58 -3.53 -11.01
N ARG A 125 7.29 -3.63 -12.32
CA ARG A 125 6.03 -4.15 -12.87
C ARG A 125 5.78 -5.64 -12.64
N THR A 126 6.69 -6.34 -11.97
CA THR A 126 6.56 -7.75 -11.56
C THR A 126 6.58 -7.90 -10.05
N LEU A 127 6.27 -6.83 -9.30
CA LEU A 127 6.22 -6.81 -7.84
C LEU A 127 7.53 -7.25 -7.16
N THR A 128 8.65 -6.99 -7.83
CA THR A 128 10.00 -7.25 -7.31
C THR A 128 10.63 -5.94 -6.83
N LEU A 129 11.15 -5.93 -5.60
CA LEU A 129 11.90 -4.80 -5.08
C LEU A 129 13.23 -4.69 -5.81
N VAL A 130 13.43 -3.62 -6.58
CA VAL A 130 14.63 -3.37 -7.38
C VAL A 130 15.44 -2.16 -6.88
N LYS A 131 14.85 -1.38 -5.96
CA LYS A 131 15.47 -0.24 -5.29
C LYS A 131 14.92 -0.15 -3.87
N SER A 132 15.77 0.00 -2.87
CA SER A 132 15.35 0.17 -1.46
C SER A 132 15.60 1.58 -0.96
#